data_AF-A0AAV6LI26-F1
#
_entry.id   AF-A0AAV6LI26-F1
#
_cell.length_a   1.000
_cell.length_b   1.000
_cell.length_c   1.000
_cell.angle_alpha   90.00
_cell.angle_beta   90.00
_cell.angle_gamma   90.00
#
_symmetry.space_group_name_H-M   'P 1'
#
loop_
_entity.id
_entity.type
_entity.pdbx_description
1 polymer ?
#
loop_
_entity_poly.entity_id
_entity_poly.type
_entity_poly.pdbx_seq_one_letter_code
_entity_poly.pdbx_strand_id
1 'polypeptide(L)'
;MTITPAVRISDRKLVVKGRTILTNVPDNVIATSGSTSGPVEGVFLGAVFDGKSSRHVVPLGDLRDVRFLACFRFKLWWMAQKMGDQGRDIPLETQFLLLETKGGSHLESDQIGNWRDQLELCLESGDSETTSDEFTHSVYISAGTDPFKTITDSIAAVKSHLKTFRQRHEKKLPGIVDYFGWCTWDAFYQEVTQEGVESGLGSLAAGGAPPKFVIIDDGWQSVGPDQEKKSEQPSLLRLTGIKENEKFQNKEDPTAGIKNIVSIAKEKHGLKYVYVWHAITGYWGGVRTGVKEMEQYGSSMRYPAVSKGVVENEPTWKTDAMAVQGLGLVDPRNVYRFYSELHSYLAGAGIDGVKVDAQCLLETLGAGLGGRVELTRMYHQALDASVSRNFPDNGCIACMSHNTDALYWYISYF
;
A
#
# COMPACT_ATOMS: atom_id res chain seq x y z
N MET A 1 0.64 30.82 -34.04
CA MET A 1 1.01 29.38 -34.08
C MET A 1 0.28 28.68 -32.96
N THR A 2 -0.56 27.69 -33.28
CA THR A 2 -1.23 26.87 -32.27
C THR A 2 -0.28 25.72 -31.91
N ILE A 3 0.26 25.69 -30.69
CA ILE A 3 1.11 24.60 -30.25
C ILE A 3 0.22 23.37 -30.05
N THR A 4 0.40 22.34 -30.88
CA THR A 4 -0.33 21.08 -30.71
C THR A 4 0.14 20.39 -29.42
N PRO A 5 -0.77 20.00 -28.50
CA PRO A 5 -0.38 19.26 -27.30
C PRO A 5 0.34 17.95 -27.62
N ALA A 6 1.35 17.61 -26.82
CA ALA A 6 2.14 16.41 -27.00
C ALA A 6 1.34 15.12 -26.75
N VAL A 7 0.32 15.16 -25.88
CA VAL A 7 -0.68 14.10 -25.71
C VAL A 7 -2.07 14.68 -25.94
N ARG A 8 -2.90 14.01 -26.74
CA ARG A 8 -4.28 14.43 -27.04
C ARG A 8 -5.18 13.27 -27.45
N ILE A 9 -6.49 13.40 -27.24
CA ILE A 9 -7.49 12.57 -27.92
C ILE A 9 -7.91 13.29 -29.22
N SER A 10 -8.03 12.55 -30.32
CA SER A 10 -8.44 13.04 -31.64
C SER A 10 -9.06 11.89 -32.42
N ASP A 11 -10.22 12.07 -33.04
CA ASP A 11 -10.77 11.08 -33.99
C ASP A 11 -10.84 9.66 -33.39
N ARG A 12 -11.25 9.58 -32.11
CA ARG A 12 -11.30 8.36 -31.29
C ARG A 12 -9.96 7.63 -31.15
N LYS A 13 -8.86 8.38 -31.12
CA LYS A 13 -7.49 7.89 -30.93
C LYS A 13 -6.77 8.69 -29.84
N LEU A 14 -6.04 8.01 -28.97
CA LEU A 14 -5.05 8.64 -28.10
C LEU A 14 -3.76 8.82 -28.91
N VAL A 15 -3.35 10.07 -29.10
CA VAL A 15 -2.20 10.45 -29.93
C VAL A 15 -1.11 11.06 -29.05
N VAL A 16 0.10 10.51 -29.13
CA VAL A 16 1.30 10.95 -28.41
C VAL A 16 2.37 11.35 -29.43
N LYS A 17 2.77 12.63 -29.43
CA LYS A 17 3.79 13.23 -30.32
C LYS A 17 3.60 12.84 -31.80
N GLY A 18 2.35 12.82 -32.24
CA GLY A 18 1.93 12.49 -33.61
C GLY A 18 1.62 11.01 -33.86
N ARG A 19 2.01 10.08 -32.98
CA ARG A 19 1.74 8.65 -33.09
C ARG A 19 0.44 8.26 -32.36
N THR A 20 -0.40 7.44 -33.00
CA THR A 20 -1.51 6.78 -32.31
C THR A 20 -0.98 5.69 -31.38
N ILE A 21 -1.43 5.74 -30.11
CA ILE A 21 -1.11 4.76 -29.07
C ILE A 21 -2.33 3.89 -28.76
N LEU A 22 -3.51 4.50 -28.65
CA LEU A 22 -4.78 3.77 -28.55
C LEU A 22 -5.69 4.13 -29.71
N THR A 23 -6.36 3.14 -30.31
CA THR A 23 -7.48 3.34 -31.25
C THR A 23 -8.81 3.06 -30.56
N ASN A 24 -9.93 3.39 -31.21
CA ASN A 24 -11.29 3.08 -30.73
C ASN A 24 -11.61 3.63 -29.32
N VAL A 25 -10.97 4.74 -28.93
CA VAL A 25 -11.25 5.46 -27.69
C VAL A 25 -12.75 5.81 -27.65
N PRO A 26 -13.50 5.42 -26.60
CA PRO A 26 -14.92 5.76 -26.48
C PRO A 26 -15.17 7.26 -26.33
N ASP A 27 -16.34 7.71 -26.76
CA ASP A 27 -16.71 9.14 -26.73
C ASP A 27 -16.94 9.66 -25.29
N ASN A 28 -17.13 8.75 -24.32
CA ASN A 28 -17.27 9.08 -22.91
C ASN A 28 -15.93 9.11 -22.13
N VAL A 29 -14.80 8.79 -22.78
CA VAL A 29 -13.45 8.99 -22.22
C VAL A 29 -13.02 10.43 -22.50
N ILE A 30 -12.76 11.17 -21.44
CA ILE A 30 -12.43 12.59 -21.48
C ILE A 30 -10.95 12.85 -21.18
N ALA A 31 -10.41 13.94 -21.72
CA ALA A 31 -9.07 14.43 -21.43
C ALA A 31 -9.12 15.81 -20.79
N THR A 32 -8.42 15.98 -19.67
CA THR A 32 -8.30 17.25 -18.94
C THR A 32 -6.83 17.69 -18.85
N SER A 33 -6.60 18.99 -18.66
CA SER A 33 -5.23 19.52 -18.70
C SER A 33 -4.40 19.08 -17.49
N GLY A 34 -3.18 18.61 -17.74
CA GLY A 34 -2.20 18.35 -16.69
C GLY A 34 -1.76 19.59 -15.92
N SER A 35 -2.05 20.80 -16.42
CA SER A 35 -1.62 22.07 -15.85
C SER A 35 -2.80 22.94 -15.40
N THR A 36 -2.66 23.61 -14.25
CA THR A 36 -3.47 24.77 -13.90
C THR A 36 -2.92 26.09 -14.47
N SER A 37 -1.66 26.10 -14.93
CA SER A 37 -1.03 27.23 -15.63
C SER A 37 0.18 26.77 -16.46
N GLY A 38 0.35 27.35 -17.66
CA GLY A 38 1.47 27.08 -18.57
C GLY A 38 1.34 25.78 -19.40
N PRO A 39 2.12 25.62 -20.49
CA PRO A 39 2.09 24.42 -21.32
C PRO A 39 2.85 23.27 -20.65
N VAL A 40 2.13 22.29 -20.11
CA VAL A 40 2.68 20.99 -19.68
C VAL A 40 2.37 19.96 -20.78
N GLU A 41 3.32 19.07 -21.09
CA GLU A 41 3.18 18.11 -22.19
C GLU A 41 2.19 16.96 -21.92
N GLY A 42 1.77 16.77 -20.67
CA GLY A 42 0.89 15.68 -20.24
C GLY A 42 -0.56 16.09 -19.95
N VAL A 43 -1.45 15.10 -20.02
CA VAL A 43 -2.89 15.23 -19.79
C VAL A 43 -3.34 14.21 -18.76
N PHE A 44 -4.45 14.49 -18.10
CA PHE A 44 -5.19 13.45 -17.39
C PHE A 44 -6.26 12.87 -18.31
N LEU A 45 -6.50 11.57 -18.21
CA LEU A 45 -7.67 10.89 -18.73
C LEU A 45 -8.65 10.59 -17.61
N GLY A 46 -9.93 10.62 -17.97
CA GLY A 46 -11.07 10.34 -17.12
C GLY A 46 -12.23 9.75 -17.93
N ALA A 47 -13.38 9.56 -17.30
CA ALA A 47 -14.59 9.12 -17.97
C ALA A 47 -15.85 9.69 -17.30
N VAL A 48 -16.89 9.85 -18.11
CA VAL A 48 -18.26 10.22 -17.69
C VAL A 48 -19.18 9.04 -17.98
N PHE A 49 -20.19 8.83 -17.13
CA PHE A 49 -21.12 7.71 -17.19
C PHE A 49 -22.56 8.19 -17.06
N ASP A 50 -23.51 7.47 -17.66
CA ASP A 50 -24.94 7.84 -17.64
C ASP A 50 -25.62 7.70 -16.26
N GLY A 51 -24.93 7.11 -15.29
CA GLY A 51 -25.46 6.87 -13.96
C GLY A 51 -24.38 6.56 -12.93
N LYS A 52 -24.69 6.83 -11.66
CA LYS A 52 -23.78 6.64 -10.53
C LYS A 52 -23.57 5.17 -10.20
N SER A 53 -22.33 4.82 -9.92
CA SER A 53 -21.95 3.49 -9.42
C SER A 53 -20.81 3.62 -8.43
N SER A 54 -20.69 2.65 -7.52
CA SER A 54 -19.51 2.43 -6.69
C SER A 54 -18.36 1.79 -7.49
N ARG A 55 -18.67 1.24 -8.67
CA ARG A 55 -17.71 0.59 -9.57
C ARG A 55 -18.04 0.82 -11.05
N HIS A 56 -17.09 1.34 -11.80
CA HIS A 56 -17.12 1.46 -13.26
C HIS A 56 -15.92 0.76 -13.91
N VAL A 57 -16.13 0.22 -15.12
CA VAL A 57 -15.06 -0.25 -16.00
C VAL A 57 -15.32 0.32 -17.38
N VAL A 58 -14.30 0.96 -17.96
CA VAL A 58 -14.39 1.59 -19.29
C VAL A 58 -13.13 1.29 -20.10
N PRO A 59 -13.23 0.88 -21.37
CA PRO A 59 -12.05 0.76 -22.23
C PRO A 59 -11.51 2.17 -22.53
N LEU A 60 -10.21 2.38 -22.31
CA LEU A 60 -9.49 3.58 -22.76
C LEU A 60 -9.18 3.52 -24.26
N GLY A 61 -9.25 2.33 -24.86
CA GLY A 61 -9.05 2.06 -26.29
C GLY A 61 -8.25 0.78 -26.53
N ASP A 62 -8.09 0.42 -27.79
CA ASP A 62 -7.32 -0.74 -28.24
C ASP A 62 -5.84 -0.36 -28.36
N LEU A 63 -4.95 -1.10 -27.71
CA LEU A 63 -3.49 -0.98 -27.73
C LEU A 63 -2.90 -2.13 -28.57
N ARG A 64 -2.41 -1.85 -29.78
CA ARG A 64 -1.77 -2.85 -30.65
C ARG A 64 -0.41 -2.36 -31.13
N ASP A 65 0.56 -3.27 -31.23
CA ASP A 65 1.93 -3.00 -31.71
C ASP A 65 2.62 -1.84 -30.96
N VAL A 66 2.35 -1.73 -29.66
CA VAL A 66 2.95 -0.74 -28.75
C VAL A 66 3.57 -1.49 -27.58
N ARG A 67 4.89 -1.69 -27.66
CA ARG A 67 5.67 -2.35 -26.60
C ARG A 67 5.48 -1.64 -25.26
N PHE A 68 5.20 -2.40 -24.22
CA PHE A 68 4.95 -1.88 -22.88
C PHE A 68 5.77 -2.61 -21.80
N LEU A 69 5.94 -1.90 -20.67
CA LEU A 69 6.22 -2.48 -19.36
C LEU A 69 5.07 -2.09 -18.43
N ALA A 70 4.41 -3.09 -17.85
CA ALA A 70 3.34 -2.94 -16.88
C ALA A 70 3.83 -3.35 -15.49
N CYS A 71 3.54 -2.55 -14.47
CA CYS A 71 3.69 -2.95 -13.07
C CYS A 71 2.29 -3.18 -12.50
N PHE A 72 2.04 -4.41 -12.03
CA PHE A 72 0.71 -4.90 -11.65
C PHE A 72 0.75 -5.67 -10.33
N ARG A 73 -0.38 -5.73 -9.61
CA ARG A 73 -0.49 -6.53 -8.38
C ARG A 73 -0.82 -7.98 -8.71
N PHE A 74 0.10 -8.90 -8.43
CA PHE A 74 -0.13 -10.35 -8.59
C PHE A 74 -0.70 -11.01 -7.32
N LYS A 75 -0.74 -10.27 -6.21
CA LYS A 75 -1.38 -10.58 -4.91
C LYS A 75 -1.92 -9.29 -4.32
N LEU A 76 -2.78 -9.34 -3.30
CA LEU A 76 -3.29 -8.12 -2.64
C LEU A 76 -2.17 -7.14 -2.24
N TRP A 77 -1.05 -7.70 -1.77
CA TRP A 77 0.09 -7.03 -1.14
C TRP A 77 1.21 -6.60 -2.09
N TRP A 78 1.40 -7.34 -3.20
CA TRP A 78 2.68 -7.40 -3.91
C TRP A 78 2.54 -7.16 -5.41
N MET A 79 3.57 -6.54 -5.98
CA MET A 79 3.63 -6.21 -7.41
C MET A 79 4.72 -6.98 -8.14
N ALA A 80 4.46 -7.23 -9.42
CA ALA A 80 5.41 -7.76 -10.39
C ALA A 80 5.35 -6.93 -11.67
N GLN A 81 6.33 -7.15 -12.55
CA GLN A 81 6.39 -6.55 -13.88
C GLN A 81 6.02 -7.55 -14.98
N LYS A 82 5.34 -7.09 -16.03
CA LYS A 82 5.15 -7.82 -17.29
C LYS A 82 5.50 -6.91 -18.47
N MET A 83 6.02 -7.49 -19.55
CA MET A 83 6.22 -6.83 -20.83
C MET A 83 5.38 -7.52 -21.91
N GLY A 84 5.00 -6.76 -22.93
CA GLY A 84 4.24 -7.23 -24.09
C GLY A 84 4.10 -6.10 -25.11
N ASP A 85 3.22 -6.24 -26.10
CA ASP A 85 2.93 -5.22 -27.12
C ASP A 85 1.44 -5.04 -27.48
N GLN A 86 0.56 -5.83 -26.86
CA GLN A 86 -0.89 -5.83 -27.06
C GLN A 86 -1.62 -5.60 -25.73
N GLY A 87 -2.73 -4.86 -25.73
CA GLY A 87 -3.52 -4.63 -24.52
C GLY A 87 -4.06 -5.90 -23.84
N ARG A 88 -4.21 -7.02 -24.58
CA ARG A 88 -4.61 -8.32 -24.01
C ARG A 88 -3.55 -8.89 -23.05
N ASP A 89 -2.30 -8.45 -23.21
CA ASP A 89 -1.20 -8.89 -22.37
C ASP A 89 -1.08 -8.08 -21.08
N ILE A 90 -1.76 -6.94 -20.96
CA ILE A 90 -1.74 -6.10 -19.76
C ILE A 90 -2.49 -6.86 -18.64
N PRO A 91 -1.83 -7.19 -17.51
CA PRO A 91 -2.50 -7.90 -16.43
C PRO A 91 -3.58 -7.06 -15.74
N LEU A 92 -4.56 -7.74 -15.14
CA LEU A 92 -5.45 -7.12 -14.15
C LEU A 92 -4.64 -6.54 -12.98
N GLU A 93 -5.19 -5.51 -12.33
CA GLU A 93 -4.53 -4.77 -11.26
C GLU A 93 -3.20 -4.11 -11.70
N THR A 94 -3.07 -3.75 -12.99
CA THR A 94 -1.98 -2.87 -13.46
C THR A 94 -2.16 -1.45 -12.92
N GLN A 95 -1.14 -0.94 -12.22
CA GLN A 95 -1.17 0.39 -11.57
C GLN A 95 -0.20 1.38 -12.24
N PHE A 96 0.70 0.91 -13.11
CA PHE A 96 1.63 1.74 -13.87
C PHE A 96 1.94 1.10 -15.23
N LEU A 97 2.00 1.91 -16.29
CA LEU A 97 2.39 1.53 -17.65
C LEU A 97 3.47 2.47 -18.18
N LEU A 98 4.50 1.90 -18.80
CA LEU A 98 5.48 2.60 -19.61
C LEU A 98 5.37 2.08 -21.05
N LEU A 99 5.03 2.95 -22.00
CA LEU A 99 4.77 2.60 -23.41
C LEU A 99 5.87 3.14 -24.33
N GLU A 100 6.34 2.32 -25.28
CA GLU A 100 7.33 2.74 -26.26
C GLU A 100 6.68 3.41 -27.48
N THR A 101 7.11 4.64 -27.79
CA THR A 101 6.61 5.44 -28.91
C THR A 101 7.44 5.28 -30.20
N LYS A 102 8.57 4.56 -30.17
CA LYS A 102 9.52 4.45 -31.30
C LYS A 102 9.00 3.57 -32.45
N GLY A 103 9.26 4.01 -33.68
CA GLY A 103 8.63 3.49 -34.90
C GLY A 103 9.08 2.07 -35.29
N GLY A 104 8.09 1.23 -35.56
CA GLY A 104 8.16 0.05 -36.42
C GLY A 104 7.08 0.19 -37.50
N SER A 105 7.39 -0.24 -38.72
CA SER A 105 6.59 -0.19 -39.96
C SER A 105 5.09 0.14 -39.86
N HIS A 106 4.65 1.12 -40.67
CA HIS A 106 3.32 1.05 -41.27
C HIS A 106 3.12 -0.34 -41.90
N LEU A 107 2.07 -1.04 -41.50
CA LEU A 107 1.29 -1.92 -42.38
C LEU A 107 -0.11 -2.07 -41.76
N GLU A 108 -1.12 -2.01 -42.61
CA GLU A 108 -2.50 -2.22 -42.22
C GLU A 108 -2.70 -3.68 -41.81
N SER A 109 -3.36 -3.92 -40.67
CA SER A 109 -4.00 -5.20 -40.41
C SER A 109 -5.37 -4.99 -39.76
N ASP A 110 -6.40 -5.42 -40.47
CA ASP A 110 -7.73 -5.64 -39.89
C ASP A 110 -7.64 -6.83 -38.92
N GLN A 111 -7.46 -6.55 -37.63
CA GLN A 111 -7.66 -7.55 -36.57
C GLN A 111 -8.62 -7.05 -35.47
N ILE A 112 -9.69 -7.83 -35.29
CA ILE A 112 -10.88 -7.65 -34.42
C ILE A 112 -10.64 -8.21 -33.00
N GLY A 113 -11.52 -7.91 -32.01
CA GLY A 113 -11.60 -8.60 -30.70
C GLY A 113 -12.93 -8.58 -29.90
N ASN A 114 -13.06 -9.01 -28.59
CA ASN A 114 -12.20 -8.90 -27.39
C ASN A 114 -11.42 -10.08 -26.69
N TRP A 115 -10.22 -10.56 -27.07
CA TRP A 115 -9.58 -10.66 -28.39
C TRP A 115 -9.11 -9.32 -29.00
N ARG A 116 -9.26 -8.18 -28.27
CA ARG A 116 -9.42 -6.75 -28.72
C ARG A 116 -8.20 -5.92 -28.45
N ASP A 117 -7.34 -6.38 -27.55
CA ASP A 117 -6.22 -5.59 -27.09
C ASP A 117 -6.68 -4.31 -26.36
N GLN A 118 -7.86 -4.35 -25.73
CA GLN A 118 -8.40 -3.22 -24.97
C GLN A 118 -7.64 -3.02 -23.66
N LEU A 119 -7.18 -1.78 -23.45
CA LEU A 119 -6.75 -1.29 -22.15
C LEU A 119 -7.98 -0.77 -21.40
N GLU A 120 -8.29 -1.34 -20.24
CA GLU A 120 -9.42 -0.92 -19.41
C GLU A 120 -9.00 -0.07 -18.20
N LEU A 121 -9.81 0.93 -17.87
CA LEU A 121 -9.75 1.70 -16.64
C LEU A 121 -10.85 1.21 -15.69
N CYS A 122 -10.46 0.72 -14.52
CA CYS A 122 -11.37 0.38 -13.43
C CYS A 122 -11.38 1.49 -12.38
N LEU A 123 -12.57 1.95 -11.99
CA LEU A 123 -12.80 2.99 -11.00
C LEU A 123 -13.70 2.38 -9.92
N GLU A 124 -13.22 2.27 -8.69
CA GLU A 124 -13.91 1.51 -7.63
C GLU A 124 -13.72 2.18 -6.27
N SER A 125 -14.83 2.43 -5.56
CA SER A 125 -14.83 2.99 -4.20
C SER A 125 -14.73 1.91 -3.11
N GLY A 126 -15.07 0.65 -3.41
CA GLY A 126 -15.14 -0.42 -2.41
C GLY A 126 -16.29 -0.28 -1.41
N ASP A 127 -17.29 0.56 -1.70
CA ASP A 127 -18.44 0.81 -0.82
C ASP A 127 -19.69 1.17 -1.66
N SER A 128 -20.81 0.47 -1.46
CA SER A 128 -22.00 0.57 -2.32
C SER A 128 -22.63 1.96 -2.33
N GLU A 129 -22.54 2.68 -1.21
CA GLU A 129 -23.13 4.01 -1.05
C GLU A 129 -22.21 5.13 -1.56
N THR A 130 -20.91 4.84 -1.67
CA THR A 130 -19.91 5.78 -2.17
C THR A 130 -19.86 5.69 -3.70
N THR A 131 -20.69 6.49 -4.37
CA THR A 131 -20.91 6.41 -5.83
C THR A 131 -20.60 7.70 -6.58
N SER A 132 -20.13 7.59 -7.83
CA SER A 132 -19.97 8.71 -8.77
C SER A 132 -20.30 8.27 -10.20
N ASP A 133 -20.57 9.24 -11.06
CA ASP A 133 -20.83 9.17 -12.51
C ASP A 133 -19.78 9.96 -13.32
N GLU A 134 -18.96 10.79 -12.69
CA GLU A 134 -17.90 11.57 -13.35
C GLU A 134 -16.55 11.39 -12.63
N PHE A 135 -15.50 11.17 -13.43
CA PHE A 135 -14.12 11.10 -12.98
C PHE A 135 -13.24 11.80 -14.00
N THR A 136 -12.61 12.92 -13.63
CA THR A 136 -11.90 13.81 -14.57
C THR A 136 -10.37 13.66 -14.56
N HIS A 137 -9.80 12.98 -13.57
CA HIS A 137 -8.36 12.97 -13.28
C HIS A 137 -7.84 11.57 -12.87
N SER A 138 -8.27 10.51 -13.55
CA SER A 138 -8.05 9.12 -13.15
C SER A 138 -6.68 8.55 -13.55
N VAL A 139 -6.17 8.90 -14.73
CA VAL A 139 -4.88 8.41 -15.25
C VAL A 139 -4.09 9.59 -15.80
N TYR A 140 -2.86 9.80 -15.34
CA TYR A 140 -1.98 10.82 -15.92
C TYR A 140 -1.09 10.23 -17.02
N ILE A 141 -1.01 10.91 -18.16
CA ILE A 141 -0.20 10.49 -19.31
C ILE A 141 0.72 11.64 -19.73
N SER A 142 2.01 11.35 -19.85
CA SER A 142 3.01 12.24 -20.48
C SER A 142 3.94 11.43 -21.38
N ALA A 143 4.86 12.10 -22.09
CA ALA A 143 5.80 11.42 -22.99
C ALA A 143 7.13 12.14 -23.12
N GLY A 144 8.23 11.45 -22.83
CA GLY A 144 9.60 11.92 -23.05
C GLY A 144 10.49 10.86 -23.69
N THR A 145 11.75 11.23 -23.96
CA THR A 145 12.75 10.34 -24.59
C THR A 145 13.59 9.57 -23.57
N ASP A 146 13.66 10.06 -22.33
CA ASP A 146 14.25 9.39 -21.17
C ASP A 146 13.10 8.88 -20.27
N PRO A 147 12.95 7.56 -20.06
CA PRO A 147 11.85 7.01 -19.27
C PRO A 147 11.94 7.41 -17.79
N PHE A 148 13.15 7.49 -17.21
CA PHE A 148 13.33 7.84 -15.80
C PHE A 148 12.94 9.30 -15.56
N LYS A 149 13.43 10.22 -16.41
CA LYS A 149 13.04 11.62 -16.35
C LYS A 149 11.54 11.80 -16.60
N THR A 150 10.96 11.08 -17.57
CA THR A 150 9.52 11.15 -17.88
C THR A 150 8.67 10.75 -16.67
N ILE A 151 9.04 9.69 -15.95
CA ILE A 151 8.35 9.27 -14.72
C ILE A 151 8.47 10.36 -13.63
N THR A 152 9.68 10.88 -13.39
CA THR A 152 9.91 11.95 -12.40
C THR A 152 9.12 13.22 -12.71
N ASP A 153 9.18 13.71 -13.96
CA ASP A 153 8.44 14.88 -14.42
C ASP A 153 6.91 14.66 -14.31
N SER A 154 6.44 13.44 -14.61
CA SER A 154 5.00 13.09 -14.49
C SER A 154 4.52 13.21 -13.05
N ILE A 155 5.23 12.59 -12.10
CA ILE A 155 4.87 12.69 -10.68
C ILE A 155 4.98 14.13 -10.18
N ALA A 156 5.93 14.93 -10.68
CA ALA A 156 6.01 16.36 -10.39
C ALA A 156 4.80 17.16 -10.92
N ALA A 157 4.33 16.86 -12.13
CA ALA A 157 3.14 17.49 -12.72
C ALA A 157 1.86 17.11 -11.97
N VAL A 158 1.64 15.81 -11.68
CA VAL A 158 0.50 15.35 -10.89
C VAL A 158 0.52 15.97 -9.49
N LYS A 159 1.70 16.08 -8.85
CA LYS A 159 1.87 16.79 -7.57
C LYS A 159 1.43 18.25 -7.68
N SER A 160 1.91 18.96 -8.69
CA SER A 160 1.62 20.39 -8.89
C SER A 160 0.14 20.65 -9.18
N HIS A 161 -0.53 19.68 -9.81
CA HIS A 161 -1.97 19.72 -10.06
C HIS A 161 -2.78 19.42 -8.80
N LEU A 162 -2.62 18.23 -8.22
CA LEU A 162 -3.45 17.75 -7.10
C LEU A 162 -3.13 18.46 -5.77
N LYS A 163 -1.86 18.82 -5.54
CA LYS A 163 -1.35 19.47 -4.31
C LYS A 163 -1.65 18.71 -3.00
N THR A 164 -2.02 17.44 -3.10
CA THR A 164 -2.30 16.54 -1.98
C THR A 164 -1.05 15.85 -1.42
N PHE A 165 0.12 16.02 -2.06
CA PHE A 165 1.22 15.06 -1.92
C PHE A 165 2.66 15.63 -1.97
N ARG A 166 3.65 14.86 -1.49
CA ARG A 166 5.09 15.19 -1.39
C ARG A 166 5.98 14.06 -1.92
N GLN A 167 6.92 14.35 -2.82
CA GLN A 167 7.83 13.32 -3.32
C GLN A 167 8.83 12.86 -2.26
N ARG A 168 9.37 11.64 -2.40
CA ARG A 168 10.33 11.01 -1.46
C ARG A 168 11.50 11.93 -1.05
N HIS A 169 12.03 12.74 -1.98
CA HIS A 169 13.16 13.63 -1.72
C HIS A 169 12.80 14.88 -0.89
N GLU A 170 11.52 15.13 -0.64
CA GLU A 170 11.00 16.23 0.18
C GLU A 170 10.70 15.78 1.62
N LYS A 171 10.86 14.48 1.90
CA LYS A 171 10.54 13.84 3.18
C LYS A 171 11.78 13.66 4.02
N LYS A 172 11.60 13.63 5.35
CA LYS A 172 12.64 13.14 6.25
C LYS A 172 12.80 11.62 6.05
N LEU A 173 13.95 11.20 5.54
CA LEU A 173 14.37 9.79 5.59
C LEU A 173 14.76 9.43 7.03
N PRO A 174 14.30 8.29 7.57
CA PRO A 174 14.72 7.82 8.88
C PRO A 174 16.15 7.28 8.81
N GLY A 175 16.97 7.53 9.83
CA GLY A 175 18.40 7.20 9.78
C GLY A 175 18.72 5.71 9.70
N ILE A 176 17.75 4.80 9.88
CA ILE A 176 17.92 3.36 9.62
C ILE A 176 18.36 3.04 8.19
N VAL A 177 18.09 3.91 7.20
CA VAL A 177 18.42 3.67 5.78
C VAL A 177 19.93 3.59 5.50
N ASP A 178 20.75 4.18 6.37
CA ASP A 178 22.22 4.21 6.23
C ASP A 178 22.91 3.00 6.88
N TYR A 179 22.14 2.03 7.40
CA TYR A 179 22.68 0.94 8.22
C TYR A 179 22.31 -0.45 7.69
N PHE A 180 23.20 -1.40 7.91
CA PHE A 180 22.85 -2.82 7.93
C PHE A 180 22.05 -3.12 9.21
N GLY A 181 20.95 -3.86 9.07
CA GLY A 181 20.09 -4.27 10.17
C GLY A 181 19.53 -5.67 9.96
N TRP A 182 18.91 -6.21 11.00
CA TRP A 182 18.39 -7.58 11.03
C TRP A 182 16.89 -7.58 11.35
N CYS A 183 16.15 -8.47 10.71
CA CYS A 183 14.74 -8.74 10.98
C CYS A 183 14.61 -10.14 11.57
N THR A 184 13.90 -10.29 12.69
CA THR A 184 13.85 -11.56 13.44
C THR A 184 12.97 -12.63 12.79
N TRP A 185 12.17 -12.28 11.77
CA TRP A 185 11.16 -13.15 11.17
C TRP A 185 11.70 -14.51 10.69
N ASP A 186 12.65 -14.53 9.76
CA ASP A 186 13.19 -15.80 9.20
C ASP A 186 13.96 -16.65 10.24
N ALA A 187 14.31 -16.08 11.39
CA ALA A 187 15.05 -16.77 12.45
C ALA A 187 14.13 -17.48 13.46
N PHE A 188 12.93 -16.95 13.73
CA PHE A 188 12.05 -17.46 14.79
C PHE A 188 10.57 -17.58 14.39
N TYR A 189 10.15 -16.95 13.30
CA TYR A 189 8.74 -16.64 13.03
C TYR A 189 8.08 -16.06 14.29
N GLN A 190 6.93 -16.60 14.70
CA GLN A 190 6.19 -16.16 15.89
C GLN A 190 6.83 -16.57 17.23
N GLU A 191 7.90 -17.38 17.22
CA GLU A 191 8.59 -17.87 18.43
C GLU A 191 9.71 -16.95 18.94
N VAL A 192 9.76 -15.69 18.48
CA VAL A 192 10.77 -14.72 18.95
C VAL A 192 10.67 -14.47 20.46
N THR A 193 11.82 -14.44 21.15
CA THR A 193 11.98 -14.11 22.59
C THR A 193 13.12 -13.10 22.79
N GLN A 194 13.26 -12.55 23.99
CA GLN A 194 14.37 -11.65 24.34
C GLN A 194 15.74 -12.33 24.16
N GLU A 195 15.87 -13.56 24.65
CA GLU A 195 17.09 -14.37 24.58
C GLU A 195 17.42 -14.74 23.13
N GLY A 196 16.40 -15.03 22.31
CA GLY A 196 16.55 -15.27 20.87
C GLY A 196 17.11 -14.04 20.15
N VAL A 197 16.58 -12.85 20.43
CA VAL A 197 17.09 -11.58 19.87
C VAL A 197 18.53 -11.34 20.30
N GLU A 198 18.86 -11.44 21.59
CA GLU A 198 20.22 -11.23 22.09
C GLU A 198 21.22 -12.22 21.47
N SER A 199 20.85 -13.50 21.42
CA SER A 199 21.65 -14.57 20.80
C SER A 199 21.92 -14.31 19.31
N GLY A 200 20.89 -13.90 18.55
CA GLY A 200 21.03 -13.56 17.14
C GLY A 200 21.93 -12.33 16.90
N LEU A 201 21.81 -11.29 17.73
CA LEU A 201 22.71 -10.13 17.71
C LEU A 201 24.16 -10.52 18.03
N GLY A 202 24.36 -11.43 19.00
CA GLY A 202 25.68 -11.99 19.32
C GLY A 202 26.27 -12.82 18.18
N SER A 203 25.46 -13.66 17.53
CA SER A 203 25.85 -14.50 16.39
C SER A 203 26.28 -13.66 15.18
N LEU A 204 25.50 -12.65 14.80
CA LEU A 204 25.84 -11.72 13.71
C LEU A 204 27.14 -10.94 13.99
N ALA A 205 27.34 -10.50 15.24
CA ALA A 205 28.58 -9.84 15.64
C ALA A 205 29.79 -10.79 15.58
N ALA A 206 29.66 -12.03 16.07
CA ALA A 206 30.70 -13.05 15.99
C ALA A 206 31.04 -13.46 14.55
N GLY A 207 30.04 -13.44 13.65
CA GLY A 207 30.21 -13.64 12.21
C GLY A 207 30.82 -12.44 11.46
N GLY A 208 31.16 -11.35 12.15
CA GLY A 208 31.77 -10.16 11.55
C GLY A 208 30.79 -9.19 10.86
N ALA A 209 29.48 -9.39 11.02
CA ALA A 209 28.42 -8.55 10.44
C ALA A 209 27.49 -7.95 11.52
N PRO A 210 28.01 -7.19 12.51
CA PRO A 210 27.19 -6.65 13.59
C PRO A 210 26.16 -5.62 13.05
N PRO A 211 24.84 -5.84 13.23
CA PRO A 211 23.82 -4.90 12.78
C PRO A 211 23.84 -3.61 13.61
N LYS A 212 23.31 -2.53 13.03
CA LYS A 212 23.07 -1.25 13.72
C LYS A 212 21.61 -0.93 13.96
N PHE A 213 20.70 -1.76 13.46
CA PHE A 213 19.34 -1.84 13.96
C PHE A 213 18.78 -3.27 13.92
N VAL A 214 17.72 -3.50 14.69
CA VAL A 214 16.93 -4.73 14.64
C VAL A 214 15.44 -4.40 14.52
N ILE A 215 14.71 -5.19 13.75
CA ILE A 215 13.24 -5.23 13.75
C ILE A 215 12.86 -6.51 14.52
N ILE A 216 12.24 -6.34 15.68
CA ILE A 216 11.55 -7.42 16.39
C ILE A 216 10.23 -7.62 15.65
N ASP A 217 10.21 -8.62 14.77
CA ASP A 217 9.10 -8.94 13.89
C ASP A 217 7.96 -9.69 14.62
N ASP A 218 6.97 -10.18 13.89
CA ASP A 218 5.77 -10.82 14.45
C ASP A 218 6.07 -11.90 15.53
N GLY A 219 5.21 -11.99 16.53
CA GLY A 219 5.33 -12.90 17.68
C GLY A 219 5.60 -12.24 19.04
N TRP A 220 5.85 -10.92 19.12
CA TRP A 220 6.06 -10.22 20.39
C TRP A 220 4.76 -9.69 21.04
N GLN A 221 3.68 -9.53 20.28
CA GLN A 221 2.44 -8.90 20.71
C GLN A 221 1.56 -9.84 21.58
N SER A 222 0.77 -9.26 22.49
CA SER A 222 -0.29 -9.98 23.22
C SER A 222 -1.46 -10.28 22.28
N VAL A 223 -1.68 -11.56 21.96
CA VAL A 223 -2.70 -12.00 20.99
C VAL A 223 -3.48 -13.22 21.47
N GLY A 224 -4.65 -13.46 20.88
CA GLY A 224 -5.43 -14.67 21.12
C GLY A 224 -6.55 -14.89 20.11
N PRO A 225 -7.11 -16.12 20.03
CA PRO A 225 -8.26 -16.42 19.18
C PRO A 225 -9.56 -15.86 19.77
N ASP A 226 -10.60 -15.69 18.95
CA ASP A 226 -11.92 -15.23 19.44
C ASP A 226 -12.56 -16.22 20.43
N GLN A 227 -12.46 -17.53 20.13
CA GLN A 227 -12.94 -18.64 20.95
C GLN A 227 -12.01 -19.85 20.73
N GLU A 228 -11.85 -20.71 21.75
CA GLU A 228 -11.28 -22.05 21.56
C GLU A 228 -12.28 -22.90 20.75
N LYS A 229 -12.07 -23.04 19.43
CA LYS A 229 -12.95 -23.82 18.55
C LYS A 229 -12.27 -25.04 17.93
N LYS A 230 -13.06 -26.12 17.88
CA LYS A 230 -12.79 -27.42 17.23
C LYS A 230 -12.90 -27.32 15.70
N SER A 231 -12.17 -26.38 15.10
CA SER A 231 -12.08 -26.17 13.65
C SER A 231 -10.82 -26.85 13.12
N GLU A 232 -10.88 -27.44 11.91
CA GLU A 232 -9.67 -27.95 11.23
C GLU A 232 -8.78 -26.82 10.70
N GLN A 233 -9.33 -25.63 10.46
CA GLN A 233 -8.52 -24.45 10.13
C GLN A 233 -7.95 -23.79 11.38
N PRO A 234 -6.68 -23.32 11.35
CA PRO A 234 -6.09 -22.51 12.41
C PRO A 234 -6.92 -21.27 12.75
N SER A 235 -7.01 -20.94 14.03
CA SER A 235 -7.70 -19.72 14.46
C SER A 235 -6.88 -18.48 14.13
N LEU A 236 -7.52 -17.50 13.50
CA LEU A 236 -6.92 -16.19 13.24
C LEU A 236 -6.76 -15.44 14.57
N LEU A 237 -5.51 -15.21 14.97
CA LEU A 237 -5.20 -14.51 16.21
C LEU A 237 -5.47 -13.00 16.06
N ARG A 238 -5.94 -12.38 17.15
CA ARG A 238 -6.24 -10.94 17.24
C ARG A 238 -5.52 -10.31 18.41
N LEU A 239 -5.21 -9.02 18.32
CA LEU A 239 -4.58 -8.25 19.38
C LEU A 239 -5.50 -8.17 20.61
N THR A 240 -4.99 -8.60 21.78
CA THR A 240 -5.69 -8.55 23.07
C THR A 240 -5.15 -7.43 23.98
N GLY A 241 -3.94 -6.94 23.73
CA GLY A 241 -3.28 -5.90 24.52
C GLY A 241 -2.29 -5.10 23.68
N ILE A 242 -2.06 -3.83 24.03
CA ILE A 242 -1.02 -2.98 23.39
C ILE A 242 0.40 -3.26 23.95
N LYS A 243 0.51 -4.12 24.97
CA LYS A 243 1.78 -4.55 25.54
C LYS A 243 2.24 -5.88 24.96
N GLU A 244 3.53 -6.10 25.04
CA GLU A 244 4.20 -7.36 24.72
C GLU A 244 3.64 -8.55 25.51
N ASN A 245 3.80 -9.76 24.97
CA ASN A 245 3.38 -11.00 25.60
C ASN A 245 4.40 -11.55 26.62
N GLU A 246 4.08 -12.68 27.24
CA GLU A 246 4.87 -13.30 28.31
C GLU A 246 6.31 -13.67 27.92
N LYS A 247 6.65 -13.75 26.62
CA LYS A 247 8.04 -13.98 26.15
C LYS A 247 8.94 -12.74 26.30
N PHE A 248 8.33 -11.58 26.54
CA PHE A 248 9.03 -10.30 26.75
C PHE A 248 8.70 -9.67 28.12
N GLN A 249 7.72 -10.19 28.87
CA GLN A 249 7.44 -9.75 30.24
C GLN A 249 8.33 -10.49 31.26
N ASN A 250 8.69 -9.80 32.35
CA ASN A 250 9.27 -10.41 33.54
C ASN A 250 8.24 -10.37 34.69
N LYS A 251 8.05 -11.50 35.39
CA LYS A 251 7.09 -11.62 36.50
C LYS A 251 7.56 -10.93 37.79
N GLU A 252 8.86 -10.81 37.97
CA GLU A 252 9.51 -10.20 39.14
C GLU A 252 9.70 -8.69 38.94
N ASP A 253 9.96 -8.25 37.70
CA ASP A 253 9.91 -6.84 37.29
C ASP A 253 8.95 -6.63 36.10
N PRO A 254 7.66 -6.35 36.37
CA PRO A 254 6.67 -6.00 35.35
C PRO A 254 6.95 -4.68 34.60
N THR A 255 7.98 -3.92 34.99
CA THR A 255 8.41 -2.69 34.31
C THR A 255 9.58 -2.91 33.34
N ALA A 256 10.24 -4.06 33.42
CA ALA A 256 11.33 -4.44 32.52
C ALA A 256 10.82 -4.66 31.09
N GLY A 257 9.82 -5.52 30.91
CA GLY A 257 9.09 -5.73 29.64
C GLY A 257 10.00 -5.83 28.40
N ILE A 258 9.47 -5.37 27.25
CA ILE A 258 10.26 -5.25 26.02
C ILE A 258 11.44 -4.25 26.14
N LYS A 259 11.39 -3.31 27.10
CA LYS A 259 12.48 -2.35 27.35
C LYS A 259 13.79 -3.02 27.77
N ASN A 260 13.73 -4.19 28.42
CA ASN A 260 14.93 -4.95 28.80
C ASN A 260 15.78 -5.33 27.57
N ILE A 261 15.20 -6.04 26.59
CA ILE A 261 15.92 -6.41 25.37
C ILE A 261 16.32 -5.19 24.53
N VAL A 262 15.54 -4.11 24.53
CA VAL A 262 15.93 -2.83 23.89
C VAL A 262 17.20 -2.25 24.52
N SER A 263 17.28 -2.25 25.85
CA SER A 263 18.43 -1.74 26.60
C SER A 263 19.66 -2.60 26.33
N ILE A 264 19.53 -3.93 26.39
CA ILE A 264 20.60 -4.88 26.05
C ILE A 264 21.09 -4.65 24.61
N ALA A 265 20.18 -4.55 23.63
CA ALA A 265 20.54 -4.36 22.23
C ALA A 265 21.32 -3.05 21.99
N LYS A 266 20.90 -1.95 22.63
CA LYS A 266 21.56 -0.64 22.52
C LYS A 266 22.89 -0.58 23.27
N GLU A 267 22.91 -1.00 24.53
CA GLU A 267 24.07 -0.83 25.43
C GLU A 267 25.15 -1.91 25.21
N LYS A 268 24.76 -3.19 25.08
CA LYS A 268 25.70 -4.32 24.94
C LYS A 268 26.08 -4.58 23.48
N HIS A 269 25.14 -4.48 22.55
CA HIS A 269 25.38 -4.77 21.12
C HIS A 269 25.60 -3.51 20.27
N GLY A 270 25.45 -2.31 20.84
CA GLY A 270 25.75 -1.05 20.15
C GLY A 270 24.83 -0.77 18.96
N LEU A 271 23.56 -1.18 19.06
CA LEU A 271 22.52 -0.80 18.09
C LEU A 271 22.16 0.67 18.25
N LYS A 272 21.88 1.33 17.12
CA LYS A 272 21.38 2.70 17.07
C LYS A 272 19.85 2.75 17.16
N TYR A 273 19.18 1.76 16.57
CA TYR A 273 17.72 1.70 16.51
C TYR A 273 17.19 0.31 16.84
N VAL A 274 16.04 0.24 17.52
CA VAL A 274 15.24 -0.97 17.70
C VAL A 274 13.83 -0.65 17.25
N TYR A 275 13.31 -1.39 16.26
CA TYR A 275 11.96 -1.26 15.73
C TYR A 275 11.14 -2.50 16.12
N VAL A 276 9.82 -2.38 16.16
CA VAL A 276 8.90 -3.53 16.31
C VAL A 276 7.90 -3.61 15.16
N TRP A 277 7.43 -4.81 14.86
CA TRP A 277 6.37 -5.06 13.88
C TRP A 277 4.97 -4.90 14.48
N HIS A 278 4.01 -4.41 13.67
CA HIS A 278 2.59 -4.68 13.87
C HIS A 278 1.84 -4.62 12.54
N ALA A 279 0.69 -5.28 12.41
CA ALA A 279 -0.18 -5.07 11.24
C ALA A 279 -0.92 -3.72 11.33
N ILE A 280 -1.38 -3.17 10.20
CA ILE A 280 -2.12 -1.91 10.13
C ILE A 280 -3.39 -1.95 11.01
N THR A 281 -4.09 -3.09 11.07
CA THR A 281 -5.28 -3.29 11.89
C THR A 281 -4.97 -3.68 13.35
N GLY A 282 -3.69 -3.73 13.75
CA GLY A 282 -3.20 -4.06 15.08
C GLY A 282 -2.46 -5.40 15.17
N TYR A 283 -3.00 -6.43 14.51
CA TYR A 283 -2.39 -7.75 14.29
C TYR A 283 -3.01 -8.39 13.04
N TRP A 284 -2.61 -9.59 12.62
CA TRP A 284 -3.18 -10.28 11.44
C TRP A 284 -4.72 -10.35 11.42
N GLY A 285 -5.36 -10.66 12.55
CA GLY A 285 -6.82 -10.61 12.71
C GLY A 285 -7.37 -9.27 13.22
N GLY A 286 -6.57 -8.22 13.26
CA GLY A 286 -6.93 -6.93 13.84
C GLY A 286 -7.02 -6.94 15.38
N VAL A 287 -7.78 -6.00 15.95
CA VAL A 287 -7.99 -5.84 17.40
C VAL A 287 -9.20 -6.63 17.87
N ARG A 288 -9.04 -7.48 18.89
CA ARG A 288 -10.12 -8.35 19.40
C ARG A 288 -11.29 -7.55 19.96
N THR A 289 -12.50 -7.91 19.57
CA THR A 289 -13.74 -7.30 20.06
C THR A 289 -14.14 -7.88 21.42
N GLY A 290 -14.67 -7.05 22.33
CA GLY A 290 -15.25 -7.52 23.60
C GLY A 290 -14.25 -7.99 24.66
N VAL A 291 -12.97 -7.60 24.55
CA VAL A 291 -12.00 -7.70 25.65
C VAL A 291 -11.78 -6.33 26.27
N LYS A 292 -11.85 -6.27 27.60
CA LYS A 292 -11.87 -5.04 28.42
C LYS A 292 -10.74 -4.08 28.08
N GLU A 293 -9.55 -4.61 27.84
CA GLU A 293 -8.33 -3.86 27.53
C GLU A 293 -8.45 -3.08 26.21
N MET A 294 -9.23 -3.60 25.25
CA MET A 294 -9.39 -3.04 23.90
C MET A 294 -10.74 -2.32 23.67
N GLU A 295 -11.71 -2.43 24.59
CA GLU A 295 -13.05 -1.83 24.46
C GLU A 295 -13.03 -0.35 24.07
N GLN A 296 -12.10 0.41 24.66
CA GLN A 296 -11.94 1.86 24.43
C GLN A 296 -11.61 2.26 22.99
N TYR A 297 -11.19 1.32 22.14
CA TYR A 297 -10.92 1.57 20.72
C TYR A 297 -12.15 1.33 19.82
N GLY A 298 -13.20 0.69 20.35
CA GLY A 298 -14.44 0.44 19.61
C GLY A 298 -14.25 -0.48 18.40
N SER A 299 -13.39 -1.49 18.51
CA SER A 299 -13.18 -2.46 17.42
C SER A 299 -14.49 -3.18 17.05
N SER A 300 -14.72 -3.35 15.74
CA SER A 300 -15.88 -4.03 15.17
C SER A 300 -15.44 -5.09 14.17
N MET A 301 -16.13 -6.23 14.12
CA MET A 301 -15.84 -7.27 13.14
C MET A 301 -16.26 -6.84 11.74
N ARG A 302 -15.32 -6.89 10.80
CA ARG A 302 -15.50 -6.58 9.38
C ARG A 302 -14.94 -7.72 8.52
N TYR A 303 -15.50 -7.89 7.32
CA TYR A 303 -15.14 -8.96 6.40
C TYR A 303 -14.60 -8.36 5.10
N PRO A 304 -13.40 -8.77 4.63
CA PRO A 304 -12.80 -8.30 3.38
C PRO A 304 -13.72 -8.46 2.15
N ALA A 305 -14.06 -7.33 1.53
CA ALA A 305 -14.59 -7.26 0.17
C ALA A 305 -13.43 -7.05 -0.81
N VAL A 306 -12.82 -8.15 -1.26
CA VAL A 306 -11.64 -8.13 -2.15
C VAL A 306 -12.06 -7.81 -3.60
N SER A 307 -11.29 -6.98 -4.31
CA SER A 307 -11.61 -6.62 -5.71
C SER A 307 -11.61 -7.86 -6.62
N LYS A 308 -12.39 -7.80 -7.71
CA LYS A 308 -12.42 -8.87 -8.72
C LYS A 308 -11.02 -9.16 -9.30
N GLY A 309 -10.23 -8.13 -9.58
CA GLY A 309 -8.88 -8.29 -10.15
C GLY A 309 -7.90 -8.96 -9.18
N VAL A 310 -7.95 -8.61 -7.88
CA VAL A 310 -7.16 -9.31 -6.85
C VAL A 310 -7.62 -10.76 -6.68
N VAL A 311 -8.93 -11.05 -6.69
CA VAL A 311 -9.43 -12.45 -6.59
C VAL A 311 -9.06 -13.30 -7.80
N GLU A 312 -8.96 -12.71 -9.00
CA GLU A 312 -8.48 -13.44 -10.19
C GLU A 312 -6.98 -13.72 -10.14
N ASN A 313 -6.17 -12.78 -9.63
CA ASN A 313 -4.72 -12.98 -9.47
C ASN A 313 -4.36 -13.85 -8.25
N GLU A 314 -5.16 -13.82 -7.18
CA GLU A 314 -4.96 -14.57 -5.92
C GLU A 314 -6.26 -15.29 -5.48
N PRO A 315 -6.66 -16.41 -6.12
CA PRO A 315 -7.93 -17.10 -5.84
C PRO A 315 -8.08 -17.66 -4.42
N THR A 316 -6.98 -17.75 -3.66
CA THR A 316 -6.94 -18.26 -2.28
C THR A 316 -7.76 -17.41 -1.31
N TRP A 317 -8.03 -16.14 -1.62
CA TRP A 317 -8.90 -15.25 -0.84
C TRP A 317 -10.29 -15.82 -0.55
N LYS A 318 -10.79 -16.76 -1.38
CA LYS A 318 -12.08 -17.45 -1.16
C LYS A 318 -12.10 -18.33 0.10
N THR A 319 -10.94 -18.75 0.59
CA THR A 319 -10.78 -19.64 1.75
C THR A 319 -9.75 -19.11 2.75
N ASP A 320 -9.29 -17.87 2.58
CA ASP A 320 -8.29 -17.25 3.44
C ASP A 320 -8.87 -16.99 4.84
N ALA A 321 -8.06 -17.20 5.88
CA ALA A 321 -8.51 -17.03 7.26
C ALA A 321 -9.00 -15.60 7.55
N MET A 322 -8.41 -14.56 6.97
CA MET A 322 -8.85 -13.17 7.13
C MET A 322 -10.19 -12.90 6.45
N ALA A 323 -10.46 -13.53 5.30
CA ALA A 323 -11.74 -13.43 4.61
C ALA A 323 -12.85 -14.19 5.34
N VAL A 324 -12.55 -15.42 5.79
CA VAL A 324 -13.53 -16.32 6.42
C VAL A 324 -13.82 -15.95 7.87
N GLN A 325 -12.79 -15.59 8.65
CA GLN A 325 -12.92 -15.28 10.09
C GLN A 325 -13.05 -13.76 10.33
N GLY A 326 -12.90 -12.93 9.29
CA GLY A 326 -12.97 -11.47 9.36
C GLY A 326 -11.81 -10.83 10.13
N LEU A 327 -11.79 -9.50 10.19
CA LEU A 327 -10.85 -8.71 10.99
C LEU A 327 -11.58 -7.81 12.00
N GLY A 328 -10.99 -7.66 13.18
CA GLY A 328 -11.40 -6.67 14.17
C GLY A 328 -10.85 -5.29 13.78
N LEU A 329 -11.68 -4.49 13.12
CA LEU A 329 -11.31 -3.14 12.66
C LEU A 329 -11.63 -2.12 13.77
N VAL A 330 -10.60 -1.43 14.26
CA VAL A 330 -10.74 -0.28 15.17
C VAL A 330 -11.61 0.79 14.52
N ASP A 331 -12.51 1.41 15.28
CA ASP A 331 -13.34 2.52 14.79
C ASP A 331 -12.42 3.61 14.19
N PRO A 332 -12.63 4.05 12.94
CA PRO A 332 -11.78 5.06 12.31
C PRO A 332 -11.72 6.39 13.08
N ARG A 333 -12.64 6.68 14.00
CA ARG A 333 -12.60 7.84 14.90
C ARG A 333 -11.63 7.65 16.07
N ASN A 334 -11.35 6.41 16.45
CA ASN A 334 -10.48 6.02 17.57
C ASN A 334 -9.08 5.55 17.14
N VAL A 335 -8.84 5.31 15.84
CA VAL A 335 -7.57 4.73 15.36
C VAL A 335 -6.33 5.58 15.68
N TYR A 336 -6.43 6.91 15.68
CA TYR A 336 -5.34 7.78 16.18
C TYR A 336 -5.05 7.57 17.67
N ARG A 337 -6.09 7.36 18.48
CA ARG A 337 -5.92 7.04 19.90
C ARG A 337 -5.25 5.68 20.08
N PHE A 338 -5.67 4.67 19.32
CA PHE A 338 -5.05 3.35 19.32
C PHE A 338 -3.55 3.39 19.00
N TYR A 339 -3.16 3.97 17.86
CA TYR A 339 -1.75 4.08 17.52
C TYR A 339 -0.99 4.98 18.49
N SER A 340 -1.56 6.09 18.95
CA SER A 340 -0.86 7.00 19.86
C SER A 340 -0.64 6.41 21.25
N GLU A 341 -1.53 5.55 21.76
CA GLU A 341 -1.31 4.83 23.02
C GLU A 341 -0.28 3.69 22.84
N LEU A 342 -0.38 2.92 21.75
CA LEU A 342 0.59 1.87 21.40
C LEU A 342 2.01 2.42 21.19
N HIS A 343 2.16 3.42 20.31
CA HIS A 343 3.47 3.99 19.98
C HIS A 343 4.07 4.81 21.13
N SER A 344 3.25 5.47 21.96
CA SER A 344 3.75 6.15 23.16
C SER A 344 4.27 5.15 24.20
N TYR A 345 3.66 3.97 24.32
CA TYR A 345 4.17 2.90 25.16
C TYR A 345 5.52 2.37 24.64
N LEU A 346 5.58 2.06 23.34
CA LEU A 346 6.80 1.57 22.68
C LEU A 346 7.96 2.57 22.77
N ALA A 347 7.72 3.86 22.48
CA ALA A 347 8.72 4.91 22.63
C ALA A 347 9.20 5.06 24.08
N GLY A 348 8.29 4.91 25.06
CA GLY A 348 8.64 4.85 26.49
C GLY A 348 9.49 3.63 26.89
N ALA A 349 9.37 2.54 26.14
CA ALA A 349 10.24 1.36 26.23
C ALA A 349 11.57 1.49 25.46
N GLY A 350 11.79 2.64 24.78
CA GLY A 350 13.01 2.91 24.02
C GLY A 350 13.01 2.41 22.58
N ILE A 351 11.86 2.00 22.03
CA ILE A 351 11.69 1.68 20.61
C ILE A 351 11.73 2.96 19.77
N ASP A 352 12.45 2.92 18.65
CA ASP A 352 12.74 4.08 17.81
C ASP A 352 11.85 4.18 16.56
N GLY A 353 11.04 3.15 16.30
CA GLY A 353 10.13 3.09 15.16
C GLY A 353 9.38 1.77 15.01
N VAL A 354 8.61 1.65 13.93
CA VAL A 354 7.76 0.49 13.64
C VAL A 354 7.90 -0.02 12.22
N LYS A 355 7.66 -1.33 12.01
CA LYS A 355 7.34 -1.93 10.70
C LYS A 355 5.84 -2.21 10.68
N VAL A 356 5.12 -1.64 9.70
CA VAL A 356 3.65 -1.69 9.65
C VAL A 356 3.20 -2.49 8.43
N ASP A 357 2.71 -3.70 8.68
CA ASP A 357 2.34 -4.70 7.66
C ASP A 357 0.85 -4.68 7.30
N ALA A 358 0.50 -5.50 6.31
CA ALA A 358 -0.84 -5.79 5.81
C ALA A 358 -1.65 -4.55 5.40
N GLN A 359 -1.00 -3.46 4.99
CA GLN A 359 -1.65 -2.16 4.77
C GLN A 359 -2.71 -2.18 3.66
N CYS A 360 -2.51 -2.98 2.61
CA CYS A 360 -3.52 -3.16 1.56
C CYS A 360 -4.84 -3.75 2.07
N LEU A 361 -4.94 -4.32 3.29
CA LEU A 361 -6.21 -4.74 3.87
C LEU A 361 -7.26 -3.64 3.88
N LEU A 362 -6.86 -2.39 4.10
CA LEU A 362 -7.78 -1.26 4.22
C LEU A 362 -8.63 -1.06 2.96
N GLU A 363 -8.16 -1.49 1.79
CA GLU A 363 -8.97 -1.42 0.57
C GLU A 363 -10.18 -2.35 0.59
N THR A 364 -10.10 -3.44 1.34
CA THR A 364 -11.12 -4.48 1.42
C THR A 364 -12.15 -4.21 2.54
N LEU A 365 -11.90 -3.22 3.40
CA LEU A 365 -12.66 -2.98 4.62
C LEU A 365 -13.47 -1.67 4.61
N GLY A 366 -13.45 -0.92 3.51
CA GLY A 366 -14.07 0.41 3.37
C GLY A 366 -15.61 0.45 3.29
N ALA A 367 -16.28 -0.71 3.17
CA ALA A 367 -17.74 -0.78 3.02
C ALA A 367 -18.49 -0.23 4.25
N GLY A 368 -19.39 0.73 4.02
CA GLY A 368 -20.08 1.49 5.06
C GLY A 368 -19.18 2.45 5.86
N LEU A 369 -17.97 2.77 5.34
CA LEU A 369 -16.99 3.68 5.95
C LEU A 369 -16.50 4.76 4.96
N GLY A 370 -17.22 4.99 3.85
CA GLY A 370 -16.83 5.95 2.81
C GLY A 370 -15.89 5.37 1.75
N GLY A 371 -15.71 4.05 1.71
CA GLY A 371 -14.89 3.35 0.74
C GLY A 371 -13.40 3.24 1.08
N ARG A 372 -12.69 2.52 0.20
CA ARG A 372 -11.26 2.18 0.33
C ARG A 372 -10.36 3.40 0.52
N VAL A 373 -10.64 4.47 -0.21
CA VAL A 373 -9.83 5.70 -0.21
C VAL A 373 -9.98 6.44 1.12
N GLU A 374 -11.22 6.59 1.62
CA GLU A 374 -11.49 7.28 2.88
C GLU A 374 -10.96 6.50 4.08
N LEU A 375 -11.20 5.18 4.14
CA LEU A 375 -10.68 4.34 5.21
C LEU A 375 -9.14 4.35 5.24
N THR A 376 -8.49 4.21 4.08
CA THR A 376 -7.02 4.26 3.97
C THR A 376 -6.50 5.62 4.43
N ARG A 377 -7.13 6.72 4.00
CA ARG A 377 -6.80 8.07 4.42
C ARG A 377 -6.88 8.23 5.95
N MET A 378 -7.98 7.81 6.58
CA MET A 378 -8.17 7.95 8.03
C MET A 378 -7.13 7.16 8.82
N TYR A 379 -6.88 5.90 8.44
CA TYR A 379 -5.90 5.05 9.10
C TYR A 379 -4.48 5.56 8.93
N HIS A 380 -4.08 5.96 7.72
CA HIS A 380 -2.74 6.47 7.50
C HIS A 380 -2.52 7.87 8.10
N GLN A 381 -3.52 8.78 8.10
CA GLN A 381 -3.43 10.05 8.85
C GLN A 381 -3.16 9.81 10.35
N ALA A 382 -3.85 8.84 10.93
CA ALA A 382 -3.67 8.45 12.32
C ALA A 382 -2.29 7.80 12.58
N LEU A 383 -1.83 6.94 11.67
CA LEU A 383 -0.51 6.32 11.75
C LEU A 383 0.58 7.39 11.67
N ASP A 384 0.52 8.28 10.68
CA ASP A 384 1.53 9.30 10.43
C ASP A 384 1.60 10.30 11.59
N ALA A 385 0.45 10.73 12.12
CA ALA A 385 0.39 11.59 13.29
C ALA A 385 0.97 10.91 14.54
N SER A 386 0.75 9.61 14.71
CA SER A 386 1.32 8.85 15.83
C SER A 386 2.83 8.65 15.69
N VAL A 387 3.32 8.29 14.50
CA VAL A 387 4.74 8.13 14.19
C VAL A 387 5.48 9.45 14.40
N SER A 388 4.98 10.55 13.83
CA SER A 388 5.57 11.89 13.98
C SER A 388 5.59 12.39 15.43
N ARG A 389 4.66 11.91 16.28
CA ARG A 389 4.58 12.28 17.69
C ARG A 389 5.55 11.50 18.57
N ASN A 390 5.72 10.21 18.31
CA ASN A 390 6.39 9.28 19.22
C ASN A 390 7.81 8.89 18.76
N PHE A 391 8.12 8.96 17.47
CA PHE A 391 9.41 8.54 16.90
C PHE A 391 10.13 9.73 16.23
N PRO A 392 11.07 10.40 16.92
CA PRO A 392 11.71 11.64 16.43
C PRO A 392 12.43 11.51 15.08
N ASP A 393 12.79 10.28 14.69
CA ASP A 393 13.44 10.00 13.41
C ASP A 393 12.49 9.65 12.27
N ASN A 394 11.18 9.84 12.44
CA ASN A 394 10.14 9.39 11.51
C ASN A 394 10.19 7.88 11.25
N GLY A 395 10.37 7.10 12.33
CA GLY A 395 10.67 5.69 12.26
C GLY A 395 9.46 4.83 11.87
N CYS A 396 9.23 4.67 10.56
CA CYS A 396 8.20 3.79 10.03
C CYS A 396 8.68 3.11 8.74
N ILE A 397 8.50 1.78 8.67
CA ILE A 397 8.62 0.98 7.45
C ILE A 397 7.20 0.59 7.02
N ALA A 398 6.74 1.13 5.89
CA ALA A 398 5.48 0.71 5.30
C ALA A 398 5.68 -0.58 4.48
N CYS A 399 4.89 -1.61 4.77
CA CYS A 399 5.03 -2.94 4.19
C CYS A 399 3.68 -3.52 3.80
N MET A 400 3.66 -4.42 2.81
CA MET A 400 2.43 -4.93 2.16
C MET A 400 1.48 -3.79 1.76
N SER A 401 2.06 -2.74 1.15
CA SER A 401 1.46 -1.42 0.90
C SER A 401 1.47 -1.04 -0.59
N HIS A 402 1.51 -2.03 -1.48
CA HIS A 402 1.64 -1.79 -2.93
C HIS A 402 0.31 -1.56 -3.66
N ASN A 403 -0.78 -1.22 -2.97
CA ASN A 403 -2.02 -0.81 -3.64
C ASN A 403 -2.00 0.69 -3.98
N THR A 404 -2.81 1.10 -4.96
CA THR A 404 -2.91 2.49 -5.41
C THR A 404 -3.14 3.48 -4.27
N ASP A 405 -4.01 3.14 -3.30
CA ASP A 405 -4.33 4.03 -2.17
C ASP A 405 -3.10 4.28 -1.28
N ALA A 406 -2.35 3.24 -0.92
CA ALA A 406 -1.16 3.37 -0.09
C ALA A 406 0.05 3.90 -0.88
N LEU A 407 0.21 3.52 -2.15
CA LEU A 407 1.27 4.06 -3.02
C LEU A 407 1.16 5.57 -3.16
N TYR A 408 -0.04 6.08 -3.47
CA TYR A 408 -0.26 7.52 -3.46
C TYR A 408 -0.19 8.10 -2.05
N TRP A 409 -0.55 7.38 -0.98
CA TRP A 409 -0.35 7.86 0.40
C TRP A 409 1.12 8.07 0.80
N TYR A 410 2.02 7.13 0.48
CA TYR A 410 3.45 7.27 0.78
C TYR A 410 4.16 8.19 -0.20
N ILE A 411 3.50 8.52 -1.30
CA ILE A 411 3.79 9.70 -2.12
C ILE A 411 3.08 10.97 -1.54
N SER A 412 2.21 10.87 -0.54
CA SER A 412 1.43 12.00 0.03
C SER A 412 1.97 12.64 1.28
N TYR A 413 2.19 11.90 2.37
CA TYR A 413 2.45 12.51 3.68
C TYR A 413 3.85 12.24 4.24
N PHE A 414 4.25 13.10 5.18
CA PHE A 414 5.64 13.54 5.50
C PHE A 414 6.28 14.42 4.43
#